data_AF-A0A1J0RI68-F1
#
_entry.id   AF-A0A1J0RI68-F1
#
_cell.length_a   1.000
_cell.length_b   1.000
_cell.length_c   1.000
_cell.angle_alpha   90.00
_cell.angle_beta   90.00
_cell.angle_gamma   90.00
#
_symmetry.space_group_name_H-M   'P 1'
#
loop_
_entity.id
_entity.type
_entity.pdbx_description
1 polymer ?
#
loop_
_entity_poly.entity_id
_entity_poly.type
_entity_poly.pdbx_seq_one_letter_code
_entity_poly.pdbx_strand_id
1 'polypeptide(L)'
;MQTFCDSTSENSLINALENLDNENRLVTTPWSRIVRGLGLGQYPMNFSKTISGWIQDAFDELKEKTEYKNSYVNFSSRLCDLIYLLVKPNQILRDSDRQIYIFDVLSLINNEPDPYHKIMQYSITIDALAKLNINLFDLMENFIDLPDLLFKNINAIKSSSIENENSGKHGNYEKLSAYTSIFFALASCDKKDVAVSYGKDYIDDALKTLENIPSPFLRGRGGSMLFCAISLLGYSKVLFSNGRDYITEMLDYLDDTDLININPSFPQEMTPDFIKIYPLLTLLNAIAATRHYEALNYKQDRILQVNVILEALTPIERTHMGLYYVMALYNLGLIVKEEKNVNKLINELIHTATNIDPSDNYFLTGIANSYVIETSIILGKKNLITEDLVKTLVNSFLSMNKNFDDEINRPYPIAYALTILGEAGHIDKLFTPSVHYGNKSAISWMINNLVQIGDNTDNKLYMFNNALINLMLRMRGKDFPVLDVYKKFSFKPNENDILTIKI
;
A
#
# COMPACT_ATOMS: atom_id res chain seq x y z
N MET A 1 -23.39 -30.22 13.87
CA MET A 1 -22.84 -31.30 14.69
C MET A 1 -21.34 -31.35 14.40
N GLN A 2 -20.53 -31.24 15.45
CA GLN A 2 -19.07 -31.09 15.45
C GLN A 2 -18.33 -31.88 14.37
N THR A 3 -17.32 -31.25 13.78
CA THR A 3 -16.10 -31.96 13.37
C THR A 3 -14.89 -31.02 13.53
N PHE A 4 -14.14 -31.34 14.58
CA PHE A 4 -12.71 -31.12 14.81
C PHE A 4 -12.18 -29.68 14.84
N CYS A 5 -12.36 -29.10 16.02
CA CYS A 5 -11.36 -28.27 16.67
C CYS A 5 -10.12 -29.14 16.95
N ASP A 6 -9.14 -29.13 16.05
CA ASP A 6 -7.77 -29.57 16.34
C ASP A 6 -7.04 -28.38 16.98
N SER A 7 -7.14 -28.29 18.30
CA SER A 7 -6.53 -27.27 19.16
C SER A 7 -5.00 -27.37 19.26
N THR A 8 -4.33 -27.86 18.22
CA THR A 8 -2.86 -27.92 18.11
C THR A 8 -2.31 -27.41 16.78
N SER A 9 -3.16 -26.92 15.86
CA SER A 9 -2.73 -26.34 14.57
C SER A 9 -3.03 -24.84 14.39
N GLU A 10 -3.78 -24.23 15.32
CA GLU A 10 -3.91 -22.78 15.44
C GLU A 10 -2.73 -22.22 16.25
N ASN A 11 -2.00 -21.22 15.72
CA ASN A 11 -0.91 -20.42 16.33
C ASN A 11 0.56 -20.70 15.94
N SER A 12 0.84 -21.33 14.80
CA SER A 12 2.20 -21.21 14.24
C SER A 12 2.29 -19.90 13.42
N LEU A 13 2.97 -18.90 13.97
CA LEU A 13 3.37 -17.66 13.25
C LEU A 13 3.90 -17.96 11.85
N ILE A 14 4.74 -18.99 11.75
CA ILE A 14 5.37 -19.42 10.50
C ILE A 14 4.31 -19.92 9.51
N ASN A 15 3.37 -20.74 9.96
CA ASN A 15 2.31 -21.26 9.09
C ASN A 15 1.43 -20.12 8.56
N ALA A 16 1.15 -19.09 9.38
CA ALA A 16 0.38 -17.92 8.92
C ALA A 16 1.13 -17.16 7.81
N LEU A 17 2.44 -16.92 8.01
CA LEU A 17 3.28 -16.23 7.04
C LEU A 17 3.51 -17.04 5.74
N GLU A 18 3.60 -18.37 5.83
CA GLU A 18 3.75 -19.27 4.67
C GLU A 18 2.53 -19.29 3.75
N ASN A 19 1.36 -18.92 4.25
CA ASN A 19 0.13 -18.83 3.46
C ASN A 19 -0.03 -17.48 2.73
N LEU A 20 0.90 -16.53 2.93
CA LEU A 20 0.88 -15.26 2.21
C LEU A 20 1.40 -15.44 0.78
N ASP A 21 0.62 -14.97 -0.20
CA ASP A 21 1.14 -14.80 -1.56
C ASP A 21 2.27 -13.74 -1.61
N ASN A 22 3.06 -13.77 -2.68
CA ASN A 22 4.19 -12.86 -2.83
C ASN A 22 3.77 -11.39 -3.06
N GLU A 23 2.54 -11.12 -3.48
CA GLU A 23 2.04 -9.76 -3.60
C GLU A 23 1.90 -9.13 -2.20
N ASN A 24 1.29 -9.86 -1.26
CA ASN A 24 1.21 -9.44 0.15
C ASN A 24 2.61 -9.27 0.76
N ARG A 25 3.57 -10.09 0.36
CA ARG A 25 4.94 -10.02 0.88
C ARG A 25 5.75 -8.85 0.32
N LEU A 26 5.49 -8.44 -0.92
CA LEU A 26 6.12 -7.28 -1.54
C LEU A 26 5.47 -5.96 -1.10
N VAL A 27 4.13 -5.95 -1.01
CA VAL A 27 3.31 -4.78 -0.70
C VAL A 27 2.45 -5.07 0.52
N THR A 28 3.08 -5.14 1.69
CA THR A 28 2.41 -5.72 2.87
C THR A 28 1.45 -4.78 3.59
N THR A 29 1.77 -3.49 3.67
CA THR A 29 1.05 -2.57 4.56
C THR A 29 -0.03 -1.78 3.83
N PRO A 30 -1.01 -1.22 4.56
CA PRO A 30 -2.13 -0.50 3.99
C PRO A 30 -1.65 0.84 3.45
N TRP A 31 -0.50 1.36 3.89
CA TRP A 31 0.07 2.59 3.37
C TRP A 31 0.31 2.50 1.86
N SER A 32 0.99 1.46 1.38
CA SER A 32 1.23 1.31 -0.06
C SER A 32 -0.07 1.09 -0.83
N ARG A 33 -1.03 0.33 -0.26
CA ARG A 33 -2.34 0.11 -0.87
C ARG A 33 -3.17 1.38 -0.96
N ILE A 34 -3.35 2.09 0.14
CA ILE A 34 -4.28 3.20 0.27
C ILE A 34 -3.68 4.49 -0.27
N VAL A 35 -2.42 4.79 0.05
CA VAL A 35 -1.76 6.05 -0.34
C VAL A 35 -1.27 6.00 -1.79
N ARG A 36 -0.91 4.82 -2.31
CA ARG A 36 -0.37 4.68 -3.67
C ARG A 36 -1.21 3.81 -4.59
N GLY A 37 -2.29 3.19 -4.14
CA GLY A 37 -3.08 2.30 -5.00
C GLY A 37 -2.31 1.05 -5.44
N LEU A 38 -1.21 0.69 -4.77
CA LEU A 38 -0.39 -0.47 -5.11
C LEU A 38 -0.92 -1.71 -4.41
N GLY A 39 -1.17 -2.79 -5.15
CA GLY A 39 -1.62 -4.04 -4.52
C GLY A 39 -3.06 -4.00 -3.99
N LEU A 40 -3.94 -3.22 -4.63
CA LEU A 40 -5.37 -3.24 -4.30
C LEU A 40 -5.95 -4.64 -4.59
N GLY A 41 -6.90 -5.10 -3.78
CA GLY A 41 -7.52 -6.41 -3.97
C GLY A 41 -6.79 -7.57 -3.30
N GLN A 42 -5.77 -7.32 -2.46
CA GLN A 42 -5.15 -8.39 -1.66
C GLN A 42 -6.16 -9.11 -0.77
N TYR A 43 -5.91 -10.39 -0.45
CA TYR A 43 -6.82 -11.25 0.33
C TYR A 43 -8.24 -11.36 -0.27
N PRO A 44 -8.39 -12.06 -1.42
CA PRO A 44 -9.67 -12.21 -2.08
C PRO A 44 -10.71 -12.87 -1.16
N MET A 45 -11.97 -12.48 -1.34
CA MET A 45 -13.12 -12.97 -0.61
C MET A 45 -14.27 -13.28 -1.56
N ASN A 46 -15.25 -14.02 -1.07
CA ASN A 46 -16.45 -14.32 -1.84
C ASN A 46 -17.26 -13.04 -2.08
N PHE A 47 -17.93 -12.99 -3.23
CA PHE A 47 -18.82 -11.90 -3.56
C PHE A 47 -19.91 -11.71 -2.50
N SER A 48 -20.16 -10.46 -2.10
CA SER A 48 -21.20 -10.08 -1.16
C SER A 48 -22.05 -8.96 -1.75
N LYS A 49 -23.32 -9.28 -2.04
CA LYS A 49 -24.28 -8.30 -2.56
C LYS A 49 -24.45 -7.11 -1.61
N THR A 50 -24.41 -7.38 -0.30
CA THR A 50 -24.54 -6.34 0.73
C THR A 50 -23.36 -5.39 0.71
N ILE A 51 -22.12 -5.93 0.70
CA ILE A 51 -20.91 -5.09 0.68
C ILE A 51 -20.82 -4.32 -0.64
N SER A 52 -21.15 -4.93 -1.78
CA SER A 52 -21.18 -4.21 -3.05
C SER A 52 -22.19 -3.06 -3.04
N GLY A 53 -23.37 -3.26 -2.43
CA GLY A 53 -24.38 -2.21 -2.30
C GLY A 53 -23.86 -1.04 -1.45
N TRP A 54 -23.25 -1.34 -0.29
CA TRP A 54 -22.64 -0.32 0.56
C TRP A 54 -21.56 0.52 -0.15
N ILE A 55 -20.75 -0.10 -0.99
CA ILE A 55 -19.73 0.60 -1.78
C ILE A 55 -20.38 1.53 -2.82
N GLN A 56 -21.41 1.05 -3.51
CA GLN A 56 -22.15 1.84 -4.50
C GLN A 56 -22.84 3.03 -3.83
N ASP A 57 -23.55 2.80 -2.71
CA ASP A 57 -24.19 3.86 -1.92
C ASP A 57 -23.17 4.92 -1.47
N ALA A 58 -21.99 4.50 -0.99
CA ALA A 58 -20.93 5.42 -0.58
C ALA A 58 -20.39 6.27 -1.75
N PHE A 59 -20.25 5.70 -2.95
CA PHE A 59 -19.86 6.48 -4.13
C PHE A 59 -20.95 7.44 -4.59
N ASP A 60 -22.23 7.07 -4.49
CA ASP A 60 -23.34 7.95 -4.83
C ASP A 60 -23.41 9.12 -3.83
N GLU A 61 -23.28 8.87 -2.52
CA GLU A 61 -23.16 9.92 -1.51
C GLU A 61 -21.95 10.84 -1.78
N LEU A 62 -20.79 10.29 -2.16
CA LEU A 62 -19.59 11.07 -2.50
C LEU A 62 -19.78 11.94 -3.75
N LYS A 63 -20.42 11.41 -4.81
CA LYS A 63 -20.70 12.17 -6.03
C LYS A 63 -21.64 13.34 -5.75
N GLU A 64 -22.71 13.10 -5.00
CA GLU A 64 -23.62 14.16 -4.58
C GLU A 64 -22.91 15.21 -3.73
N LYS A 65 -22.12 14.76 -2.75
CA LYS A 65 -21.36 15.63 -1.86
C LYS A 65 -20.31 16.46 -2.59
N THR A 66 -19.73 15.92 -3.67
CA THR A 66 -18.77 16.62 -4.54
C THR A 66 -19.41 17.32 -5.74
N GLU A 67 -20.74 17.38 -5.80
CA GLU A 67 -21.50 17.95 -6.92
C GLU A 67 -21.06 17.40 -8.29
N TYR A 68 -20.61 16.14 -8.33
CA TYR A 68 -20.09 15.44 -9.52
C TYR A 68 -18.82 16.08 -10.14
N LYS A 69 -18.15 17.00 -9.43
CA LYS A 69 -16.98 17.74 -9.95
C LYS A 69 -15.65 17.01 -9.73
N ASN A 70 -15.57 16.13 -8.74
CA ASN A 70 -14.33 15.45 -8.39
C ASN A 70 -13.99 14.33 -9.39
N SER A 71 -12.94 14.54 -10.20
CA SER A 71 -12.49 13.60 -11.24
C SER A 71 -12.13 12.23 -10.67
N TYR A 72 -11.44 12.18 -9.54
CA TYR A 72 -10.97 10.94 -8.93
C TYR A 72 -12.14 10.11 -8.38
N VAL A 73 -13.15 10.75 -7.77
CA VAL A 73 -14.38 10.08 -7.32
C VAL A 73 -15.13 9.47 -8.51
N ASN A 74 -15.29 10.24 -9.59
CA ASN A 74 -15.97 9.77 -10.81
C ASN A 74 -15.23 8.59 -11.44
N PHE A 75 -13.91 8.67 -11.58
CA PHE A 75 -13.04 7.57 -12.02
C PHE A 75 -13.22 6.32 -11.15
N SER A 76 -13.09 6.49 -9.83
CA SER A 76 -13.09 5.38 -8.87
C SER A 76 -14.44 4.67 -8.82
N SER A 77 -15.53 5.44 -8.84
CA SER A 77 -16.88 4.88 -8.93
C SER A 77 -17.05 4.09 -10.23
N ARG A 78 -16.60 4.62 -11.37
CA ARG A 78 -16.77 3.93 -12.67
C ARG A 78 -15.94 2.66 -12.75
N LEU A 79 -14.73 2.66 -12.19
CA LEU A 79 -13.91 1.47 -12.07
C LEU A 79 -14.58 0.44 -11.15
N CYS A 80 -15.15 0.85 -10.01
CA CYS A 80 -15.88 -0.04 -9.11
C CYS A 80 -17.13 -0.65 -9.75
N ASP A 81 -17.86 0.11 -10.57
CA ASP A 81 -18.99 -0.43 -11.34
C ASP A 81 -18.53 -1.51 -12.32
N LEU A 82 -17.44 -1.27 -13.04
CA LEU A 82 -16.86 -2.27 -13.94
C LEU A 82 -16.42 -3.53 -13.16
N ILE A 83 -15.70 -3.37 -12.05
CA ILE A 83 -15.29 -4.51 -11.20
C ILE A 83 -16.54 -5.27 -10.75
N TYR A 84 -17.55 -4.59 -10.20
CA TYR A 84 -18.82 -5.20 -9.78
C TYR A 84 -19.46 -6.05 -10.88
N LEU A 85 -19.55 -5.51 -12.11
CA LEU A 85 -20.14 -6.21 -13.25
C LEU A 85 -19.35 -7.46 -13.64
N LEU A 86 -18.03 -7.45 -13.45
CA LEU A 86 -17.14 -8.57 -13.75
C LEU A 86 -17.14 -9.65 -12.66
N VAL A 87 -17.31 -9.27 -11.39
CA VAL A 87 -17.23 -10.21 -10.26
C VAL A 87 -18.58 -10.76 -9.80
N LYS A 88 -19.69 -10.15 -10.24
CA LYS A 88 -21.03 -10.56 -9.82
C LYS A 88 -21.36 -11.98 -10.30
N PRO A 89 -21.72 -12.91 -9.39
CA PRO A 89 -22.02 -14.29 -9.76
C PRO A 89 -23.17 -14.39 -10.77
N ASN A 90 -23.04 -15.35 -11.70
CA ASN A 90 -24.03 -15.66 -12.73
C ASN A 90 -24.38 -14.51 -13.68
N GLN A 91 -23.57 -13.45 -13.71
CA GLN A 91 -23.67 -12.38 -14.67
C GLN A 91 -22.54 -12.49 -15.69
N ILE A 92 -22.89 -12.56 -16.98
CA ILE A 92 -21.92 -12.52 -18.07
C ILE A 92 -22.01 -11.14 -18.71
N LEU A 93 -20.96 -10.35 -18.58
CA LEU A 93 -20.84 -9.07 -19.28
C LEU A 93 -20.42 -9.36 -20.72
N ARG A 94 -21.19 -8.88 -21.70
CA ARG A 94 -20.83 -9.04 -23.13
C ARG A 94 -19.54 -8.29 -23.40
N ASP A 95 -18.73 -8.81 -24.32
CA ASP A 95 -17.44 -8.20 -24.68
C ASP A 95 -17.58 -6.74 -25.14
N SER A 96 -18.61 -6.43 -25.93
CA SER A 96 -18.90 -5.06 -26.36
C SER A 96 -19.19 -4.11 -25.20
N ASP A 97 -19.99 -4.56 -24.21
CA ASP A 97 -20.33 -3.75 -23.05
C ASP A 97 -19.10 -3.57 -22.17
N ARG A 98 -18.32 -4.64 -21.95
CA ARG A 98 -17.05 -4.59 -21.22
C ARG A 98 -16.09 -3.57 -21.83
N GLN A 99 -15.93 -3.57 -23.16
CA GLN A 99 -15.10 -2.59 -23.86
C GLN A 99 -15.61 -1.15 -23.64
N ILE A 100 -16.92 -0.91 -23.75
CA ILE A 100 -17.51 0.41 -23.47
C ILE A 100 -17.17 0.88 -22.06
N TYR A 101 -17.36 0.03 -21.04
CA TYR A 101 -17.02 0.40 -19.66
C TYR A 101 -15.53 0.70 -19.48
N ILE A 102 -14.65 -0.08 -20.11
CA ILE A 102 -13.20 0.18 -20.07
C ILE A 102 -12.89 1.53 -20.74
N PHE A 103 -13.44 1.81 -21.92
CA PHE A 103 -13.25 3.10 -22.59
C PHE A 103 -13.79 4.28 -21.77
N ASP A 104 -14.91 4.12 -21.06
CA ASP A 104 -15.43 5.15 -20.16
C ASP A 104 -14.48 5.44 -19.00
N VAL A 105 -13.92 4.38 -18.38
CA VAL A 105 -12.88 4.54 -17.34
C VAL A 105 -11.67 5.28 -17.93
N LEU A 106 -11.16 4.85 -19.08
CA LEU A 106 -10.01 5.49 -19.73
C LEU A 106 -10.29 6.94 -20.12
N SER A 107 -11.51 7.26 -20.54
CA SER A 107 -11.93 8.64 -20.85
C SER A 107 -11.83 9.53 -19.61
N LEU A 108 -12.30 9.05 -18.45
CA LEU A 108 -12.17 9.77 -17.18
C LEU A 108 -10.69 10.01 -16.82
N ILE A 109 -9.84 8.98 -16.95
CA ILE A 109 -8.41 9.09 -16.68
C ILE A 109 -7.74 10.09 -17.62
N ASN A 110 -8.08 10.07 -18.92
CA ASN A 110 -7.48 10.97 -19.90
C ASN A 110 -7.82 12.44 -19.64
N ASN A 111 -8.97 12.71 -19.03
CA ASN A 111 -9.41 14.05 -18.64
C ASN A 111 -8.81 14.52 -17.30
N GLU A 112 -8.07 13.69 -16.56
CA GLU A 112 -7.35 14.11 -15.36
C GLU A 112 -6.24 15.11 -15.72
N PRO A 113 -6.28 16.36 -15.23
CA PRO A 113 -5.28 17.37 -15.56
C PRO A 113 -3.92 17.10 -14.92
N ASP A 114 -3.88 16.48 -13.73
CA ASP A 114 -2.63 16.21 -13.02
C ASP A 114 -1.94 14.96 -13.60
N PRO A 115 -0.69 15.07 -14.13
CA PRO A 115 0.00 13.95 -14.76
C PRO A 115 0.34 12.83 -13.78
N TYR A 116 0.58 13.14 -12.50
CA TYR A 116 0.84 12.14 -11.47
C TYR A 116 -0.44 11.37 -11.15
N HIS A 117 -1.55 12.05 -10.86
CA HIS A 117 -2.85 11.40 -10.63
C HIS A 117 -3.28 10.55 -11.81
N LYS A 118 -3.11 11.04 -13.04
CA LYS A 118 -3.39 10.28 -14.27
C LYS A 118 -2.63 8.96 -14.31
N ILE A 119 -1.33 8.95 -13.99
CA ILE A 119 -0.53 7.73 -13.94
C ILE A 119 -0.98 6.79 -12.83
N MET A 120 -1.34 7.33 -11.66
CA MET A 120 -1.84 6.50 -10.56
C MET A 120 -3.16 5.83 -10.95
N GLN A 121 -4.10 6.55 -11.57
CA GLN A 121 -5.37 5.99 -12.03
C GLN A 121 -5.18 4.94 -13.14
N TYR A 122 -4.25 5.18 -14.09
CA TYR A 122 -3.85 4.18 -15.09
C TYR A 122 -3.30 2.92 -14.42
N SER A 123 -2.36 3.07 -13.47
CA SER A 123 -1.73 1.96 -12.77
C SER A 123 -2.76 1.12 -12.00
N ILE A 124 -3.66 1.78 -11.26
CA ILE A 124 -4.77 1.13 -10.53
C ILE A 124 -5.68 0.37 -11.50
N THR A 125 -6.02 0.97 -12.64
CA THR A 125 -6.90 0.34 -13.64
C THR A 125 -6.24 -0.88 -14.27
N ILE A 126 -4.98 -0.77 -14.68
CA ILE A 126 -4.22 -1.87 -15.28
C ILE A 126 -4.12 -3.05 -14.29
N ASP A 127 -3.73 -2.78 -13.04
CA ASP A 127 -3.55 -3.80 -12.03
C ASP A 127 -4.88 -4.45 -11.60
N ALA A 128 -5.95 -3.66 -11.44
CA ALA A 128 -7.28 -4.17 -11.14
C ALA A 128 -7.82 -5.08 -12.25
N LEU A 129 -7.65 -4.67 -13.52
CA LEU A 129 -8.06 -5.48 -14.67
C LEU A 129 -7.21 -6.74 -14.82
N ALA A 130 -5.90 -6.66 -14.58
CA ALA A 130 -5.02 -7.84 -14.59
C ALA A 130 -5.50 -8.88 -13.58
N LYS A 131 -5.86 -8.48 -12.36
CA LYS A 131 -6.45 -9.35 -11.31
C LYS A 131 -7.82 -9.93 -11.68
N LEU A 132 -8.47 -9.38 -12.69
CA LEU A 132 -9.71 -9.88 -13.28
C LEU A 132 -9.45 -10.61 -14.62
N ASN A 133 -8.20 -11.01 -14.89
CA ASN A 133 -7.74 -11.68 -16.10
C ASN A 133 -7.99 -10.88 -17.40
N ILE A 134 -7.90 -9.55 -17.34
CA ILE A 134 -7.99 -8.65 -18.48
C ILE A 134 -6.65 -7.91 -18.61
N ASN A 135 -5.89 -8.22 -19.66
CA ASN A 135 -4.67 -7.49 -19.98
C ASN A 135 -5.01 -6.23 -20.76
N LEU A 136 -4.89 -5.05 -20.12
CA LEU A 136 -5.22 -3.78 -20.76
C LEU A 136 -4.29 -3.45 -21.94
N PHE A 137 -3.02 -3.85 -21.88
CA PHE A 137 -2.08 -3.60 -22.98
C PHE A 137 -2.50 -4.37 -24.24
N ASP A 138 -2.90 -5.62 -24.10
CA ASP A 138 -3.36 -6.45 -25.23
C ASP A 138 -4.69 -5.91 -25.80
N LEU A 139 -5.59 -5.47 -24.92
CA LEU A 139 -6.88 -4.90 -25.35
C LEU A 139 -6.72 -3.59 -26.14
N MET A 140 -5.71 -2.79 -25.79
CA MET A 140 -5.52 -1.45 -26.31
C MET A 140 -4.52 -1.35 -27.47
N GLU A 141 -3.84 -2.45 -27.83
CA GLU A 141 -2.73 -2.49 -28.81
C GLU A 141 -3.07 -1.80 -30.15
N ASN A 142 -4.30 -1.93 -30.63
CA ASN A 142 -4.75 -1.34 -31.91
C ASN A 142 -5.39 0.05 -31.77
N PHE A 143 -5.53 0.59 -30.56
CA PHE A 143 -6.25 1.83 -30.28
C PHE A 143 -5.34 2.95 -29.79
N ILE A 144 -4.42 2.64 -28.88
CA ILE A 144 -3.46 3.60 -28.33
C ILE A 144 -2.10 2.93 -28.09
N ASP A 145 -1.02 3.67 -28.28
CA ASP A 145 0.28 3.29 -27.73
C ASP A 145 0.27 3.57 -26.22
N LEU A 146 -0.24 2.60 -25.46
CA LEU A 146 -0.34 2.70 -24.01
C LEU A 146 1.05 2.89 -23.36
N PRO A 147 2.11 2.15 -23.73
CA PRO A 147 3.47 2.43 -23.27
C PRO A 147 3.92 3.88 -23.44
N ASP A 148 3.86 4.44 -24.65
CA ASP A 148 4.28 5.83 -24.91
C ASP A 148 3.45 6.82 -24.08
N LEU A 149 2.13 6.62 -24.01
CA LEU A 149 1.23 7.46 -23.23
C LEU A 149 1.63 7.49 -21.75
N LEU A 150 1.94 6.33 -21.16
CA LEU A 150 2.32 6.23 -19.75
C LEU A 150 3.65 6.97 -19.49
N PHE A 151 4.71 6.68 -20.24
CA PHE A 151 6.01 7.31 -19.99
C PHE A 151 6.05 8.79 -20.38
N LYS A 152 5.25 9.22 -21.36
CA LYS A 152 5.08 10.64 -21.68
C LYS A 152 4.46 11.41 -20.52
N ASN A 153 3.46 10.86 -19.85
CA ASN A 153 2.84 11.49 -18.69
C ASN A 153 3.78 11.49 -17.47
N ILE A 154 4.56 10.43 -17.23
CA ILE A 154 5.62 10.44 -16.21
C ILE A 154 6.61 11.59 -16.45
N ASN A 155 6.99 11.83 -17.70
CA ASN A 155 7.89 12.94 -18.07
C ASN A 155 7.23 14.33 -17.96
N ALA A 156 5.91 14.41 -17.95
CA ALA A 156 5.17 15.64 -17.74
C ALA A 156 5.05 16.03 -16.25
N ILE A 157 5.34 15.11 -15.32
CA ILE A 157 5.42 15.40 -13.88
C ILE A 157 6.58 16.38 -13.65
N LYS A 158 6.26 17.59 -13.20
CA LYS A 158 7.24 18.65 -12.95
C LYS A 158 7.74 18.58 -11.52
N SER A 159 9.02 18.88 -11.30
CA SER A 159 9.50 19.21 -9.96
C SER A 159 8.73 20.43 -9.45
N SER A 160 7.86 20.25 -8.45
CA SER A 160 7.15 21.36 -7.85
C SER A 160 8.08 22.16 -6.93
N SER A 161 8.10 23.49 -7.09
CA SER A 161 8.85 24.42 -6.24
C SER A 161 8.15 24.70 -4.91
N ILE A 162 7.37 23.74 -4.41
CA ILE A 162 6.73 23.82 -3.10
C ILE A 162 7.82 23.57 -2.07
N GLU A 163 8.13 24.57 -1.23
CA GLU A 163 8.96 24.35 -0.05
C GLU A 163 8.30 23.27 0.80
N ASN A 164 8.93 22.10 0.85
CA ASN A 164 8.44 20.95 1.59
C ASN A 164 9.60 20.09 2.08
N GLU A 165 9.25 18.99 2.74
CA GLU A 165 10.17 17.97 3.27
C GLU A 165 11.19 17.41 2.27
N ASN A 166 10.99 17.61 0.97
CA ASN A 166 11.93 17.21 -0.08
C ASN A 166 12.69 18.39 -0.70
N SER A 167 12.86 19.50 0.01
CA SER A 167 13.63 20.69 -0.44
C SER A 167 13.18 21.23 -1.81
N GLY A 168 11.88 21.29 -2.06
CA GLY A 168 11.35 21.77 -3.36
C GLY A 168 11.52 20.76 -4.50
N LYS A 169 11.69 19.48 -4.18
CA LYS A 169 11.83 18.38 -5.15
C LYS A 169 10.70 17.36 -5.05
N HIS A 170 9.50 17.75 -4.60
CA HIS A 170 8.37 16.82 -4.45
C HIS A 170 8.07 16.05 -5.73
N GLY A 171 8.07 16.76 -6.86
CA GLY A 171 7.79 16.15 -8.16
C GLY A 171 8.76 15.05 -8.57
N ASN A 172 9.99 15.03 -8.04
CA ASN A 172 10.91 13.90 -8.27
C ASN A 172 10.45 12.65 -7.51
N TYR A 173 9.91 12.83 -6.30
CA TYR A 173 9.37 11.74 -5.51
C TYR A 173 8.04 11.22 -6.08
N GLU A 174 7.20 12.11 -6.61
CA GLU A 174 6.01 11.73 -7.39
C GLU A 174 6.40 10.97 -8.66
N LYS A 175 7.41 11.46 -9.41
CA LYS A 175 7.92 10.79 -10.61
C LYS A 175 8.48 9.40 -10.29
N LEU A 176 9.25 9.27 -9.20
CA LEU A 176 9.73 7.97 -8.71
C LEU A 176 8.56 7.04 -8.37
N SER A 177 7.55 7.55 -7.66
CA SER A 177 6.35 6.78 -7.30
C SER A 177 5.59 6.33 -8.55
N ALA A 178 5.49 7.19 -9.56
CA ALA A 178 4.86 6.89 -10.84
C ALA A 178 5.59 5.79 -11.62
N TYR A 179 6.93 5.84 -11.68
CA TYR A 179 7.74 4.75 -12.25
C TYR A 179 7.49 3.42 -11.53
N THR A 180 7.57 3.42 -10.21
CA THR A 180 7.32 2.23 -9.40
C THR A 180 5.93 1.63 -9.68
N SER A 181 4.88 2.45 -9.72
CA SER A 181 3.52 2.00 -10.03
C SER A 181 3.39 1.40 -11.43
N ILE A 182 3.98 2.03 -12.44
CA ILE A 182 3.98 1.51 -13.80
C ILE A 182 4.77 0.21 -13.91
N PHE A 183 5.89 0.06 -13.21
CA PHE A 183 6.65 -1.19 -13.20
C PHE A 183 5.86 -2.34 -12.57
N PHE A 184 5.12 -2.12 -11.48
CA PHE A 184 4.17 -3.11 -10.97
C PHE A 184 3.06 -3.42 -11.99
N ALA A 185 2.48 -2.40 -12.65
CA ALA A 185 1.43 -2.59 -13.64
C ALA A 185 1.90 -3.38 -14.88
N LEU A 186 3.12 -3.10 -15.37
CA LEU A 186 3.78 -3.86 -16.44
C LEU A 186 4.03 -5.31 -16.01
N ALA A 187 4.48 -5.52 -14.78
CA ALA A 187 4.69 -6.85 -14.22
C ALA A 187 3.38 -7.66 -14.15
N SER A 188 2.29 -7.05 -13.66
CA SER A 188 0.95 -7.65 -13.59
C SER A 188 0.40 -8.07 -14.97
N CYS A 189 0.87 -7.45 -16.06
CA CYS A 189 0.43 -7.71 -17.44
C CYS A 189 1.47 -8.45 -18.31
N ASP A 190 2.57 -8.96 -17.74
CA ASP A 190 3.68 -9.59 -18.47
C ASP A 190 4.25 -8.72 -19.60
N LYS A 191 4.34 -7.40 -19.36
CA LYS A 191 4.88 -6.41 -20.31
C LYS A 191 6.23 -5.87 -19.86
N LYS A 192 7.05 -6.69 -19.21
CA LYS A 192 8.33 -6.26 -18.63
C LYS A 192 9.30 -5.64 -19.64
N ASP A 193 9.28 -6.09 -20.89
CA ASP A 193 10.20 -5.61 -21.94
C ASP A 193 9.94 -4.14 -22.28
N VAL A 194 8.72 -3.64 -22.03
CA VAL A 194 8.37 -2.23 -22.19
C VAL A 194 9.26 -1.32 -21.34
N ALA A 195 9.69 -1.78 -20.15
CA ALA A 195 10.53 -0.99 -19.25
C ALA A 195 11.94 -0.71 -19.81
N VAL A 196 12.39 -1.47 -20.81
CA VAL A 196 13.76 -1.38 -21.40
C VAL A 196 13.75 -1.32 -22.93
N SER A 197 12.61 -0.99 -23.55
CA SER A 197 12.42 -1.06 -25.02
C SER A 197 12.67 0.27 -25.75
N TYR A 198 12.90 0.18 -27.07
CA TYR A 198 12.96 1.31 -28.02
C TYR A 198 14.03 2.38 -27.74
N GLY A 199 15.26 1.97 -27.45
CA GLY A 199 16.40 2.89 -27.30
C GLY A 199 16.33 3.76 -26.04
N LYS A 200 15.40 3.46 -25.13
CA LYS A 200 15.29 4.09 -23.81
C LYS A 200 15.25 3.01 -22.74
N ASP A 201 15.96 3.27 -21.65
CA ASP A 201 15.96 2.44 -20.46
C ASP A 201 15.21 3.21 -19.36
N TYR A 202 13.93 2.88 -19.18
CA TYR A 202 13.13 3.56 -18.16
C TYR A 202 13.52 3.13 -16.74
N ILE A 203 14.18 1.98 -16.58
CA ILE A 203 14.75 1.56 -15.29
C ILE A 203 15.90 2.50 -14.93
N ASP A 204 16.80 2.78 -15.86
CA ASP A 204 17.88 3.76 -15.69
C ASP A 204 17.33 5.17 -15.41
N ASP A 205 16.29 5.63 -16.13
CA ASP A 205 15.64 6.91 -15.85
C ASP A 205 15.01 6.97 -14.43
N ALA A 206 14.43 5.87 -13.95
CA ALA A 206 13.87 5.78 -12.60
C ALA A 206 14.97 5.82 -11.53
N LEU A 207 16.08 5.13 -11.75
CA LEU A 207 17.25 5.12 -10.85
C LEU A 207 17.92 6.51 -10.80
N LYS A 208 18.05 7.20 -11.93
CA LYS A 208 18.49 8.61 -11.95
C LYS A 208 17.52 9.54 -11.24
N THR A 209 16.21 9.27 -11.33
CA THR A 209 15.20 10.05 -10.60
C THR A 209 15.36 9.89 -9.09
N LEU A 210 15.64 8.67 -8.62
CA LEU A 210 15.89 8.35 -7.20
C LEU A 210 17.04 9.19 -6.60
N GLU A 211 18.13 9.35 -7.34
CA GLU A 211 19.31 10.14 -6.91
C GLU A 211 19.01 11.64 -6.72
N ASN A 212 17.89 12.13 -7.28
CA ASN A 212 17.48 13.52 -7.18
C ASN A 212 16.53 13.81 -6.00
N ILE A 213 16.30 12.84 -5.11
CA ILE A 213 15.44 12.98 -3.93
C ILE A 213 16.30 13.25 -2.69
N PRO A 214 16.36 14.48 -2.17
CA PRO A 214 17.32 14.81 -1.11
C PRO A 214 17.01 14.19 0.26
N SER A 215 15.75 13.99 0.64
CA SER A 215 15.43 13.43 1.95
C SER A 215 15.82 11.94 2.04
N PRO A 216 16.64 11.51 3.03
CA PRO A 216 16.96 10.09 3.26
C PRO A 216 15.70 9.25 3.51
N PHE A 217 14.73 9.81 4.23
CA PHE A 217 13.44 9.16 4.49
C PHE A 217 12.68 8.84 3.19
N LEU A 218 12.51 9.84 2.32
CA LEU A 218 11.78 9.67 1.06
C LEU A 218 12.57 8.83 0.05
N ARG A 219 13.88 9.04 -0.03
CA ARG A 219 14.78 8.30 -0.93
C ARG A 219 14.83 6.82 -0.55
N GLY A 220 15.06 6.50 0.72
CA GLY A 220 15.12 5.11 1.18
C GLY A 220 13.82 4.37 0.98
N ARG A 221 12.69 4.97 1.39
CA ARG A 221 11.38 4.31 1.29
C ARG A 221 10.89 4.18 -0.15
N GLY A 222 11.04 5.25 -0.96
CA GLY A 222 10.70 5.22 -2.38
C GLY A 222 11.61 4.31 -3.20
N GLY A 223 12.92 4.36 -2.93
CA GLY A 223 13.93 3.52 -3.58
C GLY A 223 13.73 2.04 -3.28
N SER A 224 13.41 1.69 -2.04
CA SER A 224 13.11 0.30 -1.66
C SER A 224 11.94 -0.28 -2.46
N MET A 225 10.87 0.49 -2.64
CA MET A 225 9.72 0.06 -3.46
C MET A 225 10.08 -0.02 -4.95
N LEU A 226 10.90 0.91 -5.47
CA LEU A 226 11.41 0.83 -6.84
C LEU A 226 12.25 -0.44 -7.05
N PHE A 227 13.15 -0.76 -6.12
CA PHE A 227 13.98 -1.97 -6.19
C PHE A 227 13.14 -3.25 -6.17
N CYS A 228 12.08 -3.28 -5.36
CA CYS A 228 11.11 -4.37 -5.37
C CYS A 228 10.42 -4.51 -6.74
N ALA A 229 9.97 -3.40 -7.34
CA ALA A 229 9.32 -3.41 -8.65
C ALA A 229 10.27 -3.86 -9.78
N ILE A 230 11.52 -3.37 -9.78
CA ILE A 230 12.58 -3.80 -10.72
C ILE A 230 12.86 -5.30 -10.56
N SER A 231 12.89 -5.79 -9.32
CA SER A 231 13.09 -7.21 -9.05
C SER A 231 11.91 -8.06 -9.55
N LEU A 232 10.68 -7.60 -9.33
CA LEU A 232 9.47 -8.28 -9.81
C LEU A 232 9.42 -8.37 -11.35
N LEU A 233 9.91 -7.34 -12.05
CA LEU A 233 10.08 -7.37 -13.50
C LEU A 233 11.17 -8.35 -13.98
N GLY A 234 12.03 -8.82 -13.09
CA GLY A 234 13.15 -9.73 -13.39
C GLY A 234 14.46 -9.02 -13.76
N TYR A 235 14.61 -7.74 -13.42
CA TYR A 235 15.78 -6.91 -13.74
C TYR A 235 16.70 -6.62 -12.54
N SER A 236 16.62 -7.42 -11.46
CA SER A 236 17.36 -7.17 -10.20
C SER A 236 18.87 -6.95 -10.40
N LYS A 237 19.48 -7.61 -11.40
CA LYS A 237 20.92 -7.47 -11.71
C LYS A 237 21.34 -6.03 -12.03
N VAL A 238 20.44 -5.21 -12.59
CA VAL A 238 20.73 -3.80 -12.90
C VAL A 238 21.06 -3.00 -11.62
N LEU A 239 20.57 -3.44 -10.47
CA LEU A 239 20.76 -2.77 -9.18
C LEU A 239 22.18 -2.91 -8.61
N PHE A 240 22.97 -3.88 -9.07
CA PHE A 240 24.31 -4.17 -8.53
C PHE A 240 25.29 -4.61 -9.64
N SER A 241 25.15 -4.04 -10.83
CA SER A 241 26.05 -4.29 -11.97
C SER A 241 26.66 -2.99 -12.50
N ASN A 242 27.57 -3.11 -13.46
CA ASN A 242 28.24 -1.99 -14.12
C ASN A 242 29.03 -1.08 -13.16
N GLY A 243 29.62 -1.68 -12.10
CA GLY A 243 30.46 -0.97 -11.14
C GLY A 243 29.69 -0.11 -10.13
N ARG A 244 28.36 -0.24 -10.09
CA ARG A 244 27.50 0.41 -9.10
C ARG A 244 26.70 -0.61 -8.32
N ASP A 245 26.35 -0.25 -7.10
CA ASP A 245 25.52 -1.04 -6.22
C ASP A 245 24.53 -0.11 -5.52
N TYR A 246 23.35 0.04 -6.12
CA TYR A 246 22.32 0.97 -5.67
C TYR A 246 21.78 0.63 -4.28
N ILE A 247 21.92 -0.62 -3.82
CA ILE A 247 21.45 -1.05 -2.49
C ILE A 247 22.46 -0.61 -1.43
N THR A 248 23.76 -0.87 -1.64
CA THR A 248 24.79 -0.40 -0.70
C THR A 248 24.95 1.12 -0.72
N GLU A 249 24.84 1.76 -1.88
CA GLU A 249 24.79 3.23 -2.00
C GLU A 249 23.58 3.81 -1.25
N MET A 250 22.42 3.14 -1.24
CA MET A 250 21.28 3.55 -0.43
C MET A 250 21.56 3.39 1.06
N LEU A 251 22.19 2.29 1.48
CA LEU A 251 22.58 2.09 2.88
C LEU A 251 23.54 3.18 3.35
N ASP A 252 24.51 3.56 2.53
CA ASP A 252 25.41 4.68 2.80
C ASP A 252 24.63 6.00 2.98
N TYR A 253 23.66 6.25 2.10
CA TYR A 253 22.81 7.44 2.20
C TYR A 253 21.94 7.46 3.47
N LEU A 254 21.47 6.30 3.93
CA LEU A 254 20.73 6.18 5.18
C LEU A 254 21.63 6.33 6.41
N ASP A 255 22.86 5.81 6.37
CA ASP A 255 23.84 5.97 7.45
C ASP A 255 24.23 7.46 7.62
N ASP A 256 24.23 8.24 6.53
CA ASP A 256 24.51 9.69 6.53
C ASP A 256 23.29 10.56 6.89
N THR A 257 22.16 9.99 7.33
CA THR A 257 20.92 10.75 7.59
C THR A 257 21.12 11.96 8.50
N ASP A 258 21.89 11.80 9.59
CA ASP A 258 22.16 12.89 10.55
C ASP A 258 23.06 13.98 9.95
N LEU A 259 23.94 13.63 9.00
CA LEU A 259 24.81 14.57 8.30
C LEU A 259 24.04 15.35 7.23
N ILE A 260 23.13 14.67 6.52
CA ILE A 260 22.27 15.29 5.49
C ILE A 260 21.27 16.24 6.14
N ASN A 261 20.71 15.88 7.29
CA ASN A 261 19.83 16.72 8.12
C ASN A 261 18.62 17.29 7.34
N ILE A 262 18.00 16.48 6.48
CA ILE A 262 16.76 16.80 5.76
C ILE A 262 15.65 15.92 6.31
N ASN A 263 14.97 16.43 7.34
CA ASN A 263 13.92 15.71 8.05
C ASN A 263 12.57 15.86 7.35
N PRO A 264 11.76 14.79 7.26
CA PRO A 264 10.39 14.86 6.80
C PRO A 264 9.51 15.70 7.74
N SER A 265 8.43 16.26 7.20
CA SER A 265 7.45 17.03 7.96
C SER A 265 6.23 16.15 8.20
N PHE A 266 6.11 15.62 9.41
CA PHE A 266 4.95 14.83 9.79
C PHE A 266 3.83 15.71 10.37
N PRO A 267 2.55 15.33 10.18
CA PRO A 267 1.43 16.02 10.83
C PRO A 267 1.49 16.02 12.36
N GLN A 268 2.10 14.99 12.94
CA GLN A 268 2.40 14.90 14.38
C GLN A 268 3.89 14.64 14.55
N GLU A 269 4.46 15.13 15.64
CA GLU A 269 5.86 14.94 15.96
C GLU A 269 6.19 13.44 16.05
N MET A 270 7.27 13.06 15.38
CA MET A 270 7.80 11.69 15.38
C MET A 270 9.23 11.75 15.91
N THR A 271 9.65 10.67 16.56
CA THR A 271 11.02 10.54 17.04
C THR A 271 12.02 10.53 15.87
N PRO A 272 13.26 10.99 16.09
CA PRO A 272 14.34 10.84 15.09
C PRO A 272 14.55 9.39 14.66
N ASP A 273 14.32 8.44 15.56
CA ASP A 273 14.43 7.00 15.29
C ASP A 273 13.38 6.51 14.29
N PHE A 274 12.16 7.08 14.29
CA PHE A 274 11.14 6.77 13.29
C PHE A 274 11.60 7.11 11.86
N ILE A 275 12.29 8.25 11.71
CA ILE A 275 12.84 8.71 10.42
C ILE A 275 13.88 7.73 9.89
N LYS A 276 14.65 7.09 10.79
CA LYS A 276 15.70 6.13 10.43
C LYS A 276 15.16 4.73 10.16
N ILE A 277 14.23 4.25 10.99
CA ILE A 277 13.80 2.85 10.95
C ILE A 277 12.94 2.51 9.73
N TYR A 278 12.03 3.40 9.33
CA TYR A 278 11.09 3.12 8.25
C TYR A 278 11.81 2.85 6.91
N PRO A 279 12.68 3.74 6.39
CA PRO A 279 13.41 3.45 5.17
C PRO A 279 14.28 2.19 5.29
N LEU A 280 14.90 1.95 6.45
CA LEU A 280 15.73 0.78 6.69
C LEU A 280 14.93 -0.54 6.63
N LEU A 281 13.75 -0.59 7.27
CA LEU A 281 12.87 -1.76 7.22
C LEU A 281 12.37 -2.05 5.81
N THR A 282 12.00 -1.01 5.04
CA THR A 282 11.62 -1.20 3.63
C THR A 282 12.80 -1.67 2.79
N LEU A 283 14.01 -1.21 3.10
CA LEU A 283 15.23 -1.61 2.38
C LEU A 283 15.62 -3.04 2.69
N LEU A 284 15.45 -3.52 3.93
CA LEU A 284 15.61 -4.93 4.27
C LEU A 284 14.67 -5.83 3.46
N ASN A 285 13.42 -5.39 3.26
CA ASN A 285 12.50 -6.10 2.37
C ASN A 285 12.98 -6.09 0.91
N ALA A 286 13.51 -4.96 0.43
CA ALA A 286 14.09 -4.87 -0.91
C ALA A 286 15.35 -5.74 -1.07
N ILE A 287 16.19 -5.85 -0.05
CA ILE A 287 17.34 -6.78 -0.02
C ILE A 287 16.85 -8.22 -0.20
N ALA A 288 15.80 -8.62 0.52
CA ALA A 288 15.19 -9.94 0.33
C ALA A 288 14.63 -10.13 -1.08
N ALA A 289 13.89 -9.14 -1.59
CA ALA A 289 13.26 -9.18 -2.91
C ALA A 289 14.29 -9.23 -4.06
N THR A 290 15.43 -8.56 -3.90
CA THR A 290 16.52 -8.51 -4.90
C THR A 290 17.56 -9.61 -4.71
N ARG A 291 17.49 -10.33 -3.59
CA ARG A 291 18.41 -11.39 -3.17
C ARG A 291 19.85 -10.92 -2.98
N HIS A 292 20.05 -9.64 -2.66
CA HIS A 292 21.37 -9.07 -2.42
C HIS A 292 21.76 -9.16 -0.95
N TYR A 293 21.83 -10.39 -0.42
CA TYR A 293 21.98 -10.64 1.02
C TYR A 293 23.32 -10.17 1.60
N GLU A 294 24.35 -9.95 0.77
CA GLU A 294 25.63 -9.40 1.25
C GLU A 294 25.45 -8.01 1.88
N ALA A 295 24.45 -7.24 1.45
CA ALA A 295 24.13 -5.92 1.99
C ALA A 295 23.69 -5.94 3.47
N LEU A 296 23.24 -7.09 4.01
CA LEU A 296 22.86 -7.22 5.42
C LEU A 296 24.02 -6.97 6.40
N ASN A 297 25.25 -7.15 5.94
CA ASN A 297 26.48 -6.98 6.73
C ASN A 297 27.38 -5.85 6.18
N TYR A 298 26.87 -5.06 5.24
CA TYR A 298 27.63 -3.95 4.69
C TYR A 298 27.83 -2.86 5.75
N LYS A 299 29.10 -2.65 6.14
CA LYS A 299 29.62 -1.79 7.22
C LYS A 299 29.18 -2.16 8.65
N GLN A 300 27.96 -2.68 8.83
CA GLN A 300 27.42 -3.09 10.12
C GLN A 300 26.30 -4.13 9.94
N ASP A 301 25.95 -4.82 11.03
CA ASP A 301 24.81 -5.73 11.08
C ASP A 301 23.49 -4.94 11.05
N ARG A 302 22.76 -5.07 9.94
CA ARG A 302 21.51 -4.34 9.71
C ARG A 302 20.34 -4.88 10.53
N ILE A 303 20.36 -6.15 10.93
CA ILE A 303 19.31 -6.73 11.79
C ILE A 303 19.48 -6.20 13.22
N LEU A 304 20.71 -6.20 13.73
CA LEU A 304 21.02 -5.60 15.03
C LEU A 304 20.68 -4.10 15.04
N GLN A 305 21.03 -3.36 13.99
CA GLN A 305 20.70 -1.95 13.84
C GLN A 305 19.19 -1.71 13.97
N VAL A 306 18.37 -2.47 13.22
CA VAL A 306 16.91 -2.35 13.29
C VAL A 306 16.38 -2.67 14.68
N ASN A 307 16.90 -3.71 15.35
CA ASN A 307 16.48 -4.07 16.70
C ASN A 307 16.71 -2.92 17.69
N VAL A 308 17.88 -2.28 17.64
CA VAL A 308 18.21 -1.15 18.51
C VAL A 308 17.28 0.04 18.26
N ILE A 309 17.05 0.40 16.99
CA ILE A 309 16.20 1.54 16.65
C ILE A 309 14.73 1.25 17.00
N LEU A 310 14.25 0.01 16.79
CA LEU A 310 12.87 -0.39 17.11
C LEU A 310 12.59 -0.27 18.62
N GLU A 311 13.56 -0.64 19.46
CA GLU A 311 13.48 -0.48 20.92
C GLU A 311 13.55 0.98 21.39
N ALA A 312 14.05 1.91 20.57
CA ALA A 312 14.09 3.33 20.87
C ALA A 312 12.76 4.06 20.56
N LEU A 313 11.94 3.51 19.65
CA LEU A 313 10.65 4.08 19.29
C LEU A 313 9.68 4.14 20.50
N THR A 314 8.79 5.13 20.47
CA THR A 314 7.63 5.17 21.37
C THR A 314 6.69 3.98 21.12
N PRO A 315 5.88 3.57 22.11
CA PRO A 315 4.93 2.47 21.94
C PRO A 315 3.99 2.64 20.73
N ILE A 316 3.47 3.85 20.50
CA ILE A 316 2.56 4.12 19.39
C ILE A 316 3.30 3.99 18.05
N GLU A 317 4.50 4.54 17.91
CA GLU A 317 5.29 4.43 16.67
C GLU A 317 5.61 2.98 16.30
N ARG A 318 5.88 2.12 17.29
CA ARG A 318 6.12 0.69 17.04
C ARG A 318 4.95 0.01 16.35
N THR A 319 3.71 0.46 16.59
CA THR A 319 2.53 -0.10 15.91
C THR A 319 2.62 0.05 14.39
N HIS A 320 3.19 1.14 13.88
CA HIS A 320 3.34 1.41 12.45
C HIS A 320 4.49 0.62 11.81
N MET A 321 5.48 0.24 12.59
CA MET A 321 6.71 -0.42 12.10
C MET A 321 6.71 -1.94 12.31
N GLY A 322 5.87 -2.45 13.22
CA GLY A 322 5.96 -3.84 13.65
C GLY A 322 5.73 -4.85 12.54
N LEU A 323 4.74 -4.61 11.67
CA LEU A 323 4.49 -5.48 10.53
C LEU A 323 5.63 -5.43 9.51
N TYR A 324 6.19 -4.25 9.22
CA TYR A 324 7.34 -4.12 8.33
C TYR A 324 8.53 -4.92 8.84
N TYR A 325 8.81 -4.87 10.15
CA TYR A 325 9.87 -5.64 10.78
C TYR A 325 9.65 -7.15 10.62
N VAL A 326 8.47 -7.65 10.98
CA VAL A 326 8.16 -9.08 10.88
C VAL A 326 8.25 -9.57 9.44
N MET A 327 7.75 -8.81 8.49
CA MET A 327 7.79 -9.18 7.07
C MET A 327 9.19 -9.14 6.48
N ALA A 328 10.00 -8.15 6.83
CA ALA A 328 11.40 -8.10 6.42
C ALA A 328 12.15 -9.34 6.91
N LEU A 329 12.02 -9.69 8.20
CA LEU A 329 12.62 -10.90 8.74
C LEU A 329 12.12 -12.18 8.08
N TYR A 330 10.82 -12.27 7.82
CA TYR A 330 10.25 -13.42 7.13
C TYR A 330 10.80 -13.57 5.71
N ASN A 331 10.84 -12.48 4.95
CA ASN A 331 11.32 -12.47 3.58
C ASN A 331 12.83 -12.73 3.48
N LEU A 332 13.60 -12.31 4.48
CA LEU A 332 15.02 -12.64 4.61
C LEU A 332 15.29 -14.08 5.09
N GLY A 333 14.26 -14.82 5.50
CA GLY A 333 14.42 -16.17 6.07
C GLY A 333 14.98 -16.18 7.50
N LEU A 334 14.84 -15.07 8.24
CA LEU A 334 15.40 -14.87 9.58
C LEU A 334 14.35 -14.96 10.70
N ILE A 335 13.07 -15.16 10.37
CA ILE A 335 11.97 -15.15 11.35
C ILE A 335 12.16 -16.13 12.51
N VAL A 336 12.74 -17.31 12.26
CA VAL A 336 12.98 -18.34 13.29
C VAL A 336 14.11 -17.91 14.23
N LYS A 337 15.17 -17.29 13.69
CA LYS A 337 16.29 -16.80 14.50
C LYS A 337 15.85 -15.65 15.42
N GLU A 338 14.95 -14.81 14.92
CA GLU A 338 14.43 -13.62 15.62
C GLU A 338 13.12 -13.89 16.39
N GLU A 339 12.71 -15.15 16.57
CA GLU A 339 11.41 -15.51 17.15
C GLU A 339 11.16 -14.84 18.51
N LYS A 340 12.17 -14.75 19.37
CA LYS A 340 12.06 -14.10 20.68
C LYS A 340 11.74 -12.61 20.57
N ASN A 341 12.41 -11.90 19.66
CA ASN A 341 12.20 -10.47 19.44
C ASN A 341 10.84 -10.20 18.81
N VAL A 342 10.45 -11.04 17.84
CA VAL A 342 9.13 -10.98 17.20
C VAL A 342 8.01 -11.21 18.22
N ASN A 343 8.11 -12.23 19.07
CA ASN A 343 7.10 -12.49 20.08
C ASN A 343 7.00 -11.38 21.13
N LYS A 344 8.15 -10.81 21.57
CA LYS A 344 8.19 -9.64 22.45
C LYS A 344 7.44 -8.46 21.82
N LEU A 345 7.79 -8.11 20.59
CA LEU A 345 7.15 -7.02 19.85
C LEU A 345 5.65 -7.22 19.75
N ILE A 346 5.17 -8.40 19.34
CA ILE A 346 3.74 -8.67 19.19
C ILE A 346 2.98 -8.42 20.51
N ASN A 347 3.54 -8.87 21.64
CA ASN A 347 2.91 -8.64 22.94
C ASN A 347 2.85 -7.15 23.30
N GLU A 348 3.89 -6.38 22.98
CA GLU A 348 3.91 -4.93 23.17
C GLU A 348 2.87 -4.21 22.29
N LEU A 349 2.71 -4.62 21.03
CA LEU A 349 1.72 -4.03 20.12
C LEU A 349 0.29 -4.23 20.62
N ILE A 350 -0.02 -5.43 21.11
CA ILE A 350 -1.34 -5.76 21.68
C ILE A 350 -1.60 -4.91 22.92
N HIS A 351 -0.62 -4.81 23.82
CA HIS A 351 -0.74 -3.99 25.02
C HIS A 351 -0.90 -2.50 24.68
N THR A 352 -0.24 -2.03 23.63
CA THR A 352 -0.36 -0.64 23.17
C THR A 352 -1.77 -0.38 22.62
N ALA A 353 -2.31 -1.29 21.81
CA ALA A 353 -3.64 -1.14 21.19
C ALA A 353 -4.78 -0.94 22.18
N THR A 354 -4.70 -1.55 23.37
CA THR A 354 -5.73 -1.37 24.41
C THR A 354 -5.73 0.01 25.04
N ASN A 355 -4.67 0.80 24.85
CA ASN A 355 -4.46 2.10 25.47
C ASN A 355 -4.45 3.26 24.47
N ILE A 356 -4.58 2.99 23.17
CA ILE A 356 -4.63 4.02 22.14
C ILE A 356 -6.03 4.65 22.11
N ASP A 357 -6.08 5.98 22.11
CA ASP A 357 -7.24 6.77 21.67
C ASP A 357 -7.05 7.12 20.18
N PRO A 358 -7.75 6.46 19.24
CA PRO A 358 -7.60 6.75 17.81
C PRO A 358 -8.18 8.10 17.42
N SER A 359 -8.97 8.75 18.28
CA SER A 359 -9.51 10.09 18.01
C SER A 359 -8.51 11.20 18.32
N ASP A 360 -7.35 10.87 18.89
CA ASP A 360 -6.41 11.88 19.37
C ASP A 360 -5.79 12.72 18.26
N ASN A 361 -5.45 12.10 17.12
CA ASN A 361 -5.03 12.79 15.91
C ASN A 361 -5.23 11.87 14.69
N TYR A 362 -5.35 12.46 13.50
CA TYR A 362 -5.69 11.70 12.30
C TYR A 362 -4.58 10.80 11.76
N PHE A 363 -3.29 11.07 12.06
CA PHE A 363 -2.16 10.40 11.40
C PHE A 363 -1.40 9.43 12.31
N LEU A 364 -0.93 9.80 13.50
CA LEU A 364 -0.18 8.90 14.36
C LEU A 364 -1.08 7.90 15.11
N THR A 365 -2.09 8.38 15.84
CA THR A 365 -2.98 7.51 16.63
C THR A 365 -4.17 7.00 15.82
N GLY A 366 -4.69 7.80 14.89
CA GLY A 366 -5.86 7.46 14.07
C GLY A 366 -5.72 6.20 13.22
N ILE A 367 -4.49 5.84 12.82
CA ILE A 367 -4.23 4.61 12.04
C ILE A 367 -3.53 3.51 12.84
N ALA A 368 -3.09 3.78 14.07
CA ALA A 368 -2.31 2.82 14.87
C ALA A 368 -3.06 1.51 15.11
N ASN A 369 -4.34 1.60 15.50
CA ASN A 369 -5.18 0.40 15.69
C ASN A 369 -5.38 -0.38 14.38
N SER A 370 -5.41 0.29 13.22
CA SER A 370 -5.48 -0.41 11.94
C SER A 370 -4.23 -1.24 11.68
N TYR A 371 -3.03 -0.72 11.97
CA TYR A 371 -1.79 -1.49 11.87
C TYR A 371 -1.74 -2.68 12.84
N VAL A 372 -2.21 -2.52 14.07
CA VAL A 372 -2.24 -3.63 15.04
C VAL A 372 -3.21 -4.73 14.59
N ILE A 373 -4.39 -4.36 14.10
CA ILE A 373 -5.37 -5.33 13.58
C ILE A 373 -4.78 -6.06 12.37
N GLU A 374 -4.17 -5.36 11.41
CA GLU A 374 -3.54 -5.99 10.25
C GLU A 374 -2.41 -6.94 10.66
N THR A 375 -1.52 -6.49 11.55
CA THR A 375 -0.47 -7.35 12.12
C THR A 375 -1.10 -8.62 12.71
N SER A 376 -2.17 -8.48 13.49
CA SER A 376 -2.85 -9.63 14.09
C SER A 376 -3.43 -10.59 13.04
N ILE A 377 -3.98 -10.07 11.94
CA ILE A 377 -4.49 -10.89 10.82
C ILE A 377 -3.35 -11.68 10.17
N ILE A 378 -2.27 -10.98 9.78
CA ILE A 378 -1.16 -11.56 9.03
C ILE A 378 -0.42 -12.61 9.84
N LEU A 379 -0.30 -12.41 11.15
CA LEU A 379 0.38 -13.35 12.04
C LEU A 379 -0.54 -14.50 12.51
N GLY A 380 -1.76 -14.58 11.98
CA GLY A 380 -2.73 -15.63 12.32
C GLY A 380 -3.33 -15.50 13.72
N LYS A 381 -3.14 -14.36 14.40
CA LYS A 381 -3.60 -14.10 15.78
C LYS A 381 -4.91 -13.32 15.81
N LYS A 382 -5.90 -13.76 15.02
CA LYS A 382 -7.20 -13.08 14.87
C LYS A 382 -7.99 -12.98 16.18
N ASN A 383 -7.74 -13.89 17.12
CA ASN A 383 -8.31 -13.85 18.47
C ASN A 383 -7.95 -12.59 19.27
N LEU A 384 -6.94 -11.84 18.85
CA LEU A 384 -6.54 -10.56 19.46
C LEU A 384 -7.36 -9.37 18.99
N ILE A 385 -8.15 -9.54 17.92
CA ILE A 385 -9.04 -8.51 17.39
C ILE A 385 -10.33 -8.55 18.22
N THR A 386 -10.33 -7.87 19.36
CA THR A 386 -11.49 -7.85 20.27
C THR A 386 -12.61 -6.95 19.75
N GLU A 387 -13.85 -7.21 20.17
CA GLU A 387 -14.97 -6.33 19.86
C GLU A 387 -14.75 -4.90 20.36
N ASP A 388 -14.12 -4.75 21.53
CA ASP A 388 -13.78 -3.45 22.10
C ASP A 388 -12.77 -2.69 21.24
N LEU A 389 -11.74 -3.37 20.70
CA LEU A 389 -10.77 -2.75 19.79
C LEU A 389 -11.45 -2.24 18.53
N VAL A 390 -12.31 -3.07 17.92
CA VAL A 390 -13.08 -2.71 16.72
C VAL A 390 -14.02 -1.55 17.01
N LYS A 391 -14.76 -1.61 18.12
CA LYS A 391 -15.70 -0.56 18.53
C LYS A 391 -15.00 0.77 18.79
N THR A 392 -13.86 0.75 19.50
CA THR A 392 -13.04 1.95 19.77
C THR A 392 -12.57 2.59 18.47
N LEU A 393 -12.04 1.80 17.52
CA LEU A 393 -11.64 2.31 16.21
C LEU A 393 -12.83 2.93 15.46
N VAL A 394 -13.94 2.19 15.32
CA VAL A 394 -15.12 2.62 14.56
C VAL A 394 -15.76 3.87 15.15
N ASN A 395 -15.80 4.02 16.47
CA ASN A 395 -16.44 5.16 17.13
C ASN A 395 -15.55 6.40 17.21
N SER A 396 -14.25 6.27 16.97
CA SER A 396 -13.28 7.36 17.13
C SER A 396 -13.48 8.52 16.15
N PHE A 397 -14.00 8.25 14.95
CA PHE A 397 -14.05 9.25 13.87
C PHE A 397 -14.98 10.42 14.15
N LEU A 398 -16.04 10.20 14.95
CA LEU A 398 -16.94 11.27 15.40
C LEU A 398 -16.19 12.35 16.18
N SER A 399 -15.24 11.93 17.01
CA SER A 399 -14.48 12.78 17.94
C SER A 399 -13.15 13.25 17.35
N MET A 400 -12.85 12.86 16.10
CA MET A 400 -11.66 13.28 15.37
C MET A 400 -11.91 14.65 14.72
N ASN A 401 -11.97 15.65 15.59
CA ASN A 401 -12.23 17.05 15.27
C ASN A 401 -11.62 18.01 16.30
N LYS A 402 -10.51 17.60 16.96
CA LYS A 402 -9.84 18.42 17.96
C LYS A 402 -9.25 19.71 17.37
N ASN A 403 -8.87 19.67 16.09
CA ASN A 403 -8.44 20.81 15.30
C ASN A 403 -8.89 20.66 13.84
N PHE A 404 -8.70 21.73 13.04
CA PHE A 404 -9.09 21.75 11.63
C PHE A 404 -8.36 20.70 10.80
N ASP A 405 -7.09 20.41 11.10
CA ASP A 405 -6.32 19.40 10.38
C ASP A 405 -6.89 17.99 10.58
N ASP A 406 -7.36 17.66 11.78
CA ASP A 406 -8.05 16.40 12.04
C ASP A 406 -9.37 16.30 11.26
N GLU A 407 -10.13 17.40 11.20
CA GLU A 407 -11.42 17.42 10.50
C GLU A 407 -11.26 17.19 8.99
N ILE A 408 -10.33 17.91 8.34
CA ILE A 408 -10.12 17.82 6.90
C ILE A 408 -9.45 16.51 6.48
N ASN A 409 -8.66 15.89 7.37
CA ASN A 409 -7.91 14.67 7.06
C ASN A 409 -8.59 13.39 7.59
N ARG A 410 -9.75 13.48 8.25
CA ARG A 410 -10.53 12.31 8.71
C ARG A 410 -10.73 11.18 7.69
N PRO A 411 -10.87 11.43 6.37
CA PRO A 411 -10.93 10.35 5.38
C PRO A 411 -9.71 9.43 5.39
N TYR A 412 -8.54 9.94 5.83
CA TYR A 412 -7.30 9.18 5.87
C TYR A 412 -7.37 7.98 6.83
N PRO A 413 -7.60 8.16 8.15
CA PRO A 413 -7.71 7.02 9.05
C PRO A 413 -8.94 6.13 8.80
N ILE A 414 -10.02 6.71 8.25
CA ILE A 414 -11.18 5.90 7.82
C ILE A 414 -10.80 4.96 6.68
N ALA A 415 -9.98 5.38 5.71
CA ALA A 415 -9.54 4.50 4.62
C ALA A 415 -8.73 3.29 5.13
N TYR A 416 -7.91 3.50 6.17
CA TYR A 416 -7.17 2.42 6.85
C TYR A 416 -8.12 1.47 7.58
N ALA A 417 -9.05 2.00 8.37
CA ALA A 417 -10.03 1.20 9.08
C ALA A 417 -10.94 0.42 8.10
N LEU A 418 -11.37 1.05 7.01
CA LEU A 418 -12.17 0.42 5.95
C LEU A 418 -11.44 -0.79 5.36
N THR A 419 -10.16 -0.61 5.03
CA THR A 419 -9.32 -1.67 4.45
C THR A 419 -9.17 -2.83 5.44
N ILE A 420 -8.73 -2.54 6.66
CA ILE A 420 -8.37 -3.57 7.63
C ILE A 420 -9.59 -4.23 8.28
N LEU A 421 -10.67 -3.51 8.57
CA LEU A 421 -11.92 -4.14 9.01
C LEU A 421 -12.57 -4.94 7.89
N GLY A 422 -12.38 -4.55 6.63
CA GLY A 422 -12.68 -5.36 5.46
C GLY A 422 -11.92 -6.69 5.47
N GLU A 423 -10.64 -6.68 5.79
CA GLU A 423 -9.79 -7.88 5.85
C GLU A 423 -10.11 -8.75 7.07
N ALA A 424 -10.46 -8.12 8.20
CA ALA A 424 -10.85 -8.77 9.44
C ALA A 424 -12.26 -9.39 9.40
N GLY A 425 -13.12 -8.97 8.46
CA GLY A 425 -14.52 -9.41 8.39
C GLY A 425 -15.48 -8.61 9.28
N HIS A 426 -15.10 -7.39 9.67
CA HIS A 426 -15.88 -6.47 10.52
C HIS A 426 -16.32 -5.20 9.78
N ILE A 427 -16.40 -5.28 8.45
CA ILE A 427 -16.76 -4.14 7.59
C ILE A 427 -18.17 -3.61 7.85
N ASP A 428 -19.08 -4.48 8.33
CA ASP A 428 -20.43 -4.13 8.74
C ASP A 428 -20.46 -2.99 9.75
N LYS A 429 -19.44 -2.89 10.62
CA LYS A 429 -19.36 -1.88 11.67
C LYS A 429 -19.21 -0.46 11.13
N LEU A 430 -18.65 -0.28 9.93
CA LEU A 430 -18.49 1.04 9.31
C LEU A 430 -19.72 1.47 8.51
N PHE A 431 -20.48 0.51 7.97
CA PHE A 431 -21.63 0.77 7.08
C PHE A 431 -23.00 0.62 7.74
N THR A 432 -23.11 -0.03 8.89
CA THR A 432 -24.38 -0.16 9.60
C THR A 432 -24.69 1.12 10.37
N PRO A 433 -25.94 1.64 10.29
CA PRO A 433 -26.39 2.74 11.13
C PRO A 433 -26.18 2.49 12.63
N SER A 434 -25.71 3.50 13.37
CA SER A 434 -25.54 3.40 14.81
C SER A 434 -25.99 4.67 15.54
N VAL A 435 -26.43 4.50 16.80
CA VAL A 435 -26.81 5.63 17.66
C VAL A 435 -25.66 6.60 17.91
N HIS A 436 -24.41 6.10 17.87
CA HIS A 436 -23.19 6.91 18.03
C HIS A 436 -23.08 7.97 16.93
N TYR A 437 -23.43 7.61 15.69
CA TYR A 437 -23.42 8.51 14.54
C TYR A 437 -24.80 9.10 14.23
N GLY A 438 -25.69 9.19 15.23
CA GLY A 438 -27.03 9.77 15.05
C GLY A 438 -27.93 8.97 14.10
N ASN A 439 -27.87 7.63 14.18
CA ASN A 439 -28.54 6.69 13.28
C ASN A 439 -28.08 6.76 11.81
N LYS A 440 -26.89 7.31 11.55
CA LYS A 440 -26.16 7.13 10.30
C LYS A 440 -25.06 6.09 10.49
N SER A 441 -24.51 5.58 9.39
CA SER A 441 -23.28 4.79 9.43
C SER A 441 -22.06 5.70 9.62
N ALA A 442 -20.92 5.15 10.04
CA ALA A 442 -19.69 5.93 10.17
C ALA A 442 -19.24 6.52 8.82
N ILE A 443 -19.39 5.74 7.74
CA ILE A 443 -19.09 6.18 6.37
C ILE A 443 -20.00 7.32 5.92
N SER A 444 -21.32 7.15 6.02
CA SER A 444 -22.26 8.19 5.61
C SER A 444 -22.10 9.45 6.46
N TRP A 445 -21.87 9.30 7.76
CA TRP A 445 -21.57 10.43 8.63
C TRP A 445 -20.29 11.16 8.18
N MET A 446 -19.21 10.44 7.87
CA MET A 446 -17.97 11.07 7.39
C MET A 446 -18.19 11.84 6.08
N ILE A 447 -18.85 11.24 5.09
CA ILE A 447 -19.10 11.87 3.78
C ILE A 447 -19.89 13.16 3.97
N ASN A 448 -20.96 13.12 4.77
CA ASN A 448 -21.77 14.29 5.08
C ASN A 448 -20.96 15.42 5.75
N ASN A 449 -19.97 15.06 6.58
CA ASN A 449 -19.13 15.99 7.34
C ASN A 449 -17.77 16.27 6.70
N LEU A 450 -17.58 15.98 5.40
CA LEU A 450 -16.41 16.47 4.66
C LEU A 450 -16.42 18.00 4.63
N VAL A 451 -15.34 18.59 5.13
CA VAL A 451 -15.10 20.04 5.17
C VAL A 451 -14.71 20.51 3.76
N GLN A 452 -15.38 21.58 3.29
CA GLN A 452 -15.22 22.28 1.99
C GLN A 452 -14.54 21.47 0.88
N ILE A 453 -15.35 21.00 -0.07
CA ILE A 453 -14.91 20.42 -1.34
C ILE A 453 -14.62 21.58 -2.29
N GLY A 454 -13.34 21.83 -2.53
CA GLY A 454 -12.84 22.89 -3.40
C GLY A 454 -11.36 22.67 -3.71
N ASP A 455 -10.82 23.46 -4.65
CA ASP A 455 -9.48 23.28 -5.21
C ASP A 455 -8.41 23.16 -4.09
N ASN A 456 -7.87 21.94 -3.94
CA ASN A 456 -6.84 21.43 -3.01
C ASN A 456 -7.28 20.51 -1.85
N THR A 457 -8.54 20.46 -1.44
CA THR A 457 -9.01 19.47 -0.43
C THR A 457 -9.45 18.14 -1.06
N ASP A 458 -9.79 18.14 -2.35
CA ASP A 458 -10.15 16.96 -3.14
C ASP A 458 -9.03 15.90 -3.21
N ASN A 459 -7.78 16.35 -3.10
CA ASN A 459 -6.58 15.50 -3.07
C ASN A 459 -6.47 14.65 -1.80
N LYS A 460 -7.45 14.67 -0.89
CA LYS A 460 -7.43 13.83 0.33
C LYS A 460 -8.40 12.66 0.25
N LEU A 461 -9.37 12.70 -0.67
CA LEU A 461 -10.38 11.66 -0.85
C LEU A 461 -9.88 10.45 -1.63
N TYR A 462 -8.80 10.58 -2.40
CA TYR A 462 -8.29 9.47 -3.22
C TYR A 462 -7.96 8.22 -2.38
N MET A 463 -7.54 8.39 -1.13
CA MET A 463 -7.23 7.29 -0.21
C MET A 463 -8.49 6.50 0.16
N PHE A 464 -9.58 7.21 0.46
CA PHE A 464 -10.87 6.59 0.72
C PHE A 464 -11.41 5.89 -0.54
N ASN A 465 -11.26 6.52 -1.71
CA ASN A 465 -11.61 5.93 -3.00
C ASN A 465 -10.82 4.63 -3.28
N ASN A 466 -9.50 4.65 -3.04
CA ASN A 466 -8.64 3.47 -3.18
C ASN A 466 -9.07 2.33 -2.23
N ALA A 467 -9.47 2.66 -1.00
CA ALA A 467 -9.96 1.66 -0.04
C ALA A 467 -11.32 1.06 -0.46
N LEU A 468 -12.21 1.84 -1.10
CA LEU A 468 -13.45 1.31 -1.70
C LEU A 468 -13.16 0.42 -2.92
N ILE A 469 -12.24 0.83 -3.81
CA ILE A 469 -11.77 0.00 -4.94
C ILE A 469 -11.17 -1.31 -4.42
N ASN A 470 -10.32 -1.22 -3.40
CA ASN A 470 -9.72 -2.38 -2.74
C ASN A 470 -10.79 -3.38 -2.31
N LEU A 471 -11.79 -2.91 -1.55
CA LEU A 471 -12.85 -3.77 -1.03
C LEU A 471 -13.71 -4.39 -2.15
N MET A 472 -14.02 -3.64 -3.21
CA MET A 472 -14.75 -4.16 -4.37
C MET A 472 -13.94 -5.23 -5.10
N LEU A 473 -12.64 -4.99 -5.34
CA LEU A 473 -11.76 -5.92 -6.06
C LEU A 473 -11.48 -7.20 -5.28
N ARG A 474 -11.50 -7.14 -3.93
CA ARG A 474 -11.40 -8.33 -3.07
C ARG A 474 -12.56 -9.30 -3.30
N MET A 475 -13.74 -8.81 -3.67
CA MET A 475 -14.92 -9.66 -3.92
C MET A 475 -14.86 -10.46 -5.23
N ARG A 476 -13.72 -10.46 -5.95
CA ARG A 476 -13.53 -11.31 -7.14
C ARG A 476 -13.69 -12.82 -6.87
N GLY A 477 -13.50 -13.27 -5.64
CA GLY A 477 -13.65 -14.67 -5.25
C GLY A 477 -12.33 -15.30 -4.85
N LYS A 478 -12.38 -16.20 -3.84
CA LYS A 478 -11.18 -16.86 -3.28
C LYS A 478 -10.44 -17.75 -4.27
N ASP A 479 -11.17 -18.24 -5.28
CA ASP A 479 -10.62 -19.14 -6.30
C ASP A 479 -10.02 -18.39 -7.50
N PHE A 480 -10.05 -17.05 -7.52
CA PHE A 480 -9.35 -16.29 -8.54
C PHE A 480 -7.83 -16.51 -8.39
N PRO A 481 -7.14 -16.86 -9.49
CA PRO A 481 -5.72 -17.16 -9.42
C PRO A 481 -4.92 -15.92 -9.03
N VAL A 482 -3.88 -16.13 -8.22
CA VAL A 482 -2.82 -15.15 -8.03
C VAL A 482 -2.14 -14.92 -9.39
N LEU A 483 -1.79 -13.67 -9.70
CA LEU A 483 -1.11 -13.35 -10.95
C LEU A 483 0.20 -14.13 -11.06
N ASP A 484 0.46 -14.60 -12.28
CA ASP A 484 1.60 -15.48 -12.59
C ASP A 484 2.94 -14.87 -12.18
N VAL A 485 3.09 -13.56 -12.29
CA VAL A 485 4.31 -12.83 -11.90
C VAL A 485 4.60 -12.98 -10.41
N TYR A 486 3.59 -12.85 -9.55
CA TYR A 486 3.75 -13.03 -8.11
C TYR A 486 3.92 -14.50 -7.76
N LYS A 487 3.22 -15.42 -8.44
CA LYS A 487 3.37 -16.87 -8.22
C LYS A 487 4.80 -17.35 -8.52
N LYS A 488 5.44 -16.79 -9.56
CA LYS A 488 6.81 -17.13 -9.98
C LYS A 488 7.89 -16.37 -9.21
N PHE A 489 7.54 -15.26 -8.56
CA PHE A 489 8.46 -14.49 -7.73
C PHE A 489 8.94 -15.33 -6.53
N SER A 490 10.21 -15.19 -6.15
CA SER A 490 10.75 -15.91 -4.99
C SER A 490 11.64 -15.01 -4.17
N PHE A 491 11.30 -14.91 -2.89
CA PHE A 491 12.14 -14.33 -1.85
C PHE A 491 13.16 -15.32 -1.29
N LYS A 492 12.94 -16.64 -1.48
CA LYS A 492 13.67 -17.65 -0.71
C LYS A 492 15.17 -17.56 -1.05
N PRO A 493 16.03 -17.36 -0.04
CA PRO A 493 17.46 -17.55 -0.22
C PRO A 493 17.70 -19.00 -0.63
N ASN A 494 18.58 -19.24 -1.58
CA ASN A 494 19.10 -20.59 -1.80
C ASN A 494 19.98 -20.98 -0.60
N GLU A 495 20.27 -22.26 -0.36
CA GLU A 495 21.08 -22.70 0.79
C GLU A 495 22.45 -21.98 0.90
N ASN A 496 23.03 -21.59 -0.25
CA ASN A 496 24.26 -20.80 -0.30
C ASN A 496 24.11 -19.36 0.22
N ASP A 497 22.92 -18.76 0.03
CA ASP A 497 22.62 -17.39 0.43
C ASP A 497 22.49 -17.29 1.97
N ILE A 498 22.07 -18.37 2.63
CA ILE A 498 21.98 -18.45 4.11
C ILE A 498 23.37 -18.50 4.75
N LEU A 499 24.35 -19.13 4.10
CA LEU A 499 25.74 -19.24 4.58
C LEU A 499 26.49 -17.90 4.56
N THR A 500 26.08 -16.98 3.69
CA THR A 500 26.64 -15.61 3.62
C THR A 500 26.09 -14.67 4.69
N ILE A 501 24.95 -15.00 5.31
CA ILE A 501 24.40 -14.24 6.44
C ILE A 501 25.14 -14.67 7.72
N LYS A 502 26.33 -14.07 7.93
CA LYS A 502 26.99 -14.10 9.24
C LYS A 502 26.19 -13.17 10.16
N ILE A 503 25.57 -13.71 11.20
CA ILE A 503 25.00 -12.97 12.32
C ILE A 503 25.90 -13.27 13.51
#